data_AF-A0A419JJD0-F1
#
_entry.id   AF-A0A419JJD0-F1
#
_cell.length_a   1.000
_cell.length_b   1.000
_cell.length_c   1.000
_cell.angle_alpha   90.00
_cell.angle_beta   90.00
_cell.angle_gamma   90.00
#
_symmetry.space_group_name_H-M   'P 1'
#
loop_
_entity.id
_entity.type
_entity.pdbx_description
1 polymer ?
#
loop_
_entity_poly.entity_id
_entity_poly.type
_entity_poly.pdbx_seq_one_letter_code
_entity_poly.pdbx_strand_id
1 'polypeptide(L)' 'VSHAKKSGKIEWREVVRSSPPPLPEDLINSISLVYRAYANELTGRKWFDVPPLAEVLNKLEEVLME' A
#
# COMPACT_ATOMS: atom_id res chain seq x y z
N VAL A 1 -4.27 -9.65 17.48
CA VAL A 1 -3.37 -8.55 17.04
C VAL A 1 -2.91 -7.64 18.18
N SER A 2 -3.83 -7.12 19.02
CA SER A 2 -3.51 -6.16 20.10
C SER A 2 -2.47 -6.66 21.14
N HIS A 3 -2.52 -7.93 21.52
CA HIS A 3 -1.58 -8.51 22.48
C HIS A 3 -0.16 -8.68 21.90
N ALA A 4 -0.05 -9.06 20.62
CA ALA A 4 1.23 -9.19 19.91
C ALA A 4 1.94 -7.82 19.81
N LYS A 5 1.21 -6.76 19.45
CA LYS A 5 1.73 -5.38 19.38
C LYS A 5 2.33 -4.90 20.71
N LYS A 6 1.72 -5.26 21.84
CA LYS A 6 2.20 -4.89 23.18
C LYS A 6 3.37 -5.73 23.67
N SER A 7 3.50 -6.97 23.17
CA SER A 7 4.50 -7.93 23.65
C SER A 7 5.89 -7.76 23.04
N GLY A 8 6.04 -6.96 21.97
CA GLY A 8 7.33 -6.71 21.31
C GLY A 8 7.99 -7.95 20.69
N LYS A 9 7.27 -9.09 20.61
CA LYS A 9 7.83 -10.35 20.10
C LYS A 9 8.00 -10.30 18.58
N ILE A 10 9.20 -10.66 18.12
CA ILE A 10 9.58 -10.76 16.70
C ILE A 10 8.71 -11.81 15.98
N GLU A 11 8.29 -12.87 16.68
CA GLU A 11 7.40 -13.94 16.18
C GLU A 11 5.91 -13.58 16.21
N TRP A 12 5.54 -12.33 15.89
CA TRP A 12 4.14 -11.88 15.91
C TRP A 12 3.22 -12.75 15.05
N ARG A 13 3.76 -13.35 13.98
CA ARG A 13 3.01 -14.21 13.05
C ARG A 13 2.53 -15.50 13.71
N GLU A 14 3.25 -16.03 14.69
CA GLU A 14 2.85 -17.22 15.45
C GLU A 14 1.74 -16.92 16.48
N VAL A 15 1.67 -15.66 16.92
CA VAL A 15 0.75 -15.20 17.97
C VAL A 15 -0.56 -14.65 17.39
N VAL A 16 -0.52 -14.13 16.16
CA VAL A 16 -1.71 -13.61 15.47
C VAL A 16 -2.40 -14.74 14.70
N ARG A 17 -3.42 -15.33 15.33
CA ARG A 17 -4.25 -16.40 14.74
C ARG A 17 -5.38 -15.90 13.82
N SER A 18 -5.66 -14.60 13.85
CA SER A 18 -6.69 -13.97 13.03
C SER A 18 -6.09 -13.41 11.75
N SER A 19 -6.67 -13.75 10.60
CA SER A 19 -6.36 -13.04 9.36
C SER A 19 -6.88 -11.60 9.43
N PRO A 20 -6.13 -10.62 8.91
CA PRO A 20 -6.67 -9.27 8.75
C PRO A 20 -7.83 -9.28 7.75
N PRO A 21 -8.77 -8.32 7.85
CA PRO A 21 -9.74 -8.10 6.80
C PRO A 21 -9.02 -7.76 5.48
N PRO A 22 -9.64 -8.05 4.33
CA PRO A 22 -9.12 -7.60 3.05
C PRO A 22 -9.07 -6.07 3.02
N LEU A 23 -8.10 -5.54 2.28
CA LEU A 23 -8.06 -4.11 2.02
C LEU A 23 -9.20 -3.73 1.06
N PRO A 24 -9.73 -2.50 1.17
CA PRO A 24 -10.63 -1.95 0.15
C PRO A 24 -9.98 -2.03 -1.23
N GLU A 25 -10.77 -2.37 -2.24
CA GLU A 25 -10.30 -2.56 -3.60
C GLU A 25 -9.66 -1.29 -4.17
N ASP A 26 -10.27 -0.12 -3.90
CA ASP A 26 -9.76 1.18 -4.34
C ASP A 26 -8.38 1.49 -3.75
N LEU A 27 -8.15 1.10 -2.49
CA LEU A 27 -6.85 1.28 -1.85
C LEU A 27 -5.79 0.36 -2.45
N ILE A 28 -6.13 -0.90 -2.72
CA ILE A 28 -5.22 -1.84 -3.40
C ILE A 28 -4.84 -1.30 -4.79
N ASN A 29 -5.83 -0.85 -5.56
CA ASN A 29 -5.62 -0.33 -6.91
C ASN A 29 -4.77 0.95 -6.89
N SER A 30 -5.04 1.86 -5.94
CA SER A 30 -4.28 3.10 -5.78
C SER A 30 -2.82 2.83 -5.39
N ILE A 31 -2.57 1.92 -4.45
CA ILE A 31 -1.19 1.52 -4.08
C ILE A 31 -0.47 0.85 -5.27
N SER A 32 -1.16 0.02 -6.05
CA SER A 32 -0.59 -0.59 -7.26
C SER A 32 -0.14 0.45 -8.27
N LEU A 33 -0.95 1.51 -8.48
CA LEU A 33 -0.59 2.63 -9.34
C LEU A 33 0.63 3.39 -8.81
N VAL A 34 0.74 3.60 -7.49
CA VAL A 34 1.90 4.28 -6.88
C VAL A 34 3.20 3.55 -7.23
N TYR A 35 3.26 2.23 -7.05
CA TYR A 35 4.46 1.47 -7.37
C TYR A 35 4.81 1.52 -8.86
N ARG A 36 3.81 1.46 -9.74
CA ARG A 36 4.03 1.53 -11.20
C ARG A 36 4.53 2.91 -11.63
N ALA A 37 3.93 3.98 -11.13
CA ALA A 37 4.32 5.35 -11.44
C ALA A 37 5.70 5.67 -10.86
N TYR A 38 5.96 5.26 -9.62
CA TYR A 38 7.25 5.45 -8.97
C TYR A 38 8.38 4.70 -9.71
N ALA A 39 8.14 3.46 -10.17
CA ALA A 39 9.13 2.73 -10.96
C ALA A 39 9.50 3.48 -12.26
N ASN A 40 8.51 4.09 -12.92
CA ASN A 40 8.76 4.90 -14.11
C ASN A 40 9.65 6.11 -13.78
N GLU A 41 9.30 6.88 -12.75
CA GLU A 41 10.02 8.10 -12.37
C GLU A 41 11.42 7.82 -11.81
N LEU A 42 11.54 6.84 -10.90
CA LEU A 42 12.81 6.45 -10.28
C LEU A 42 13.83 6.00 -11.32
N THR A 43 13.39 5.29 -12.36
CA THR A 43 14.28 4.73 -13.39
C THR A 43 14.42 5.61 -14.62
N GLY A 44 13.56 6.62 -14.79
CA GLY A 44 13.48 7.45 -16.00
C GLY A 44 13.06 6.68 -17.25
N ARG A 45 12.45 5.49 -17.11
CA ARG A 45 12.00 4.63 -18.23
C ARG A 45 10.51 4.36 -18.12
N LYS A 46 9.82 4.26 -19.24
CA LYS A 46 8.40 3.88 -19.27
C LYS A 46 8.26 2.35 -19.19
N TRP A 47 8.16 1.81 -17.97
CA TRP A 47 7.85 0.41 -17.69
C TRP A 47 6.35 0.13 -17.77
N PHE A 48 5.55 1.08 -17.30
CA PHE A 48 4.10 0.96 -17.21
C PHE A 48 3.41 2.13 -17.88
N ASP A 49 2.26 1.87 -18.50
CA ASP A 49 1.35 2.91 -18.96
C ASP A 49 0.44 3.33 -17.80
N VAL A 50 0.86 4.36 -17.07
CA VAL A 50 0.19 4.91 -15.88
C VAL A 50 0.40 6.43 -15.82
N PRO A 51 -0.46 7.17 -15.10
CA PRO A 51 -0.26 8.60 -14.87
C PRO A 51 1.05 8.91 -14.12
N PRO A 52 1.51 10.18 -14.14
CA PRO A 52 2.62 10.66 -13.31
C PRO A 52 2.39 10.39 -11.82
N LEU A 53 3.46 10.17 -11.07
CA LEU A 53 3.39 9.83 -9.64
C LEU A 53 2.65 10.89 -8.84
N ALA A 54 2.85 12.17 -9.14
CA ALA A 54 2.18 13.27 -8.46
C ALA A 54 0.64 13.17 -8.58
N GLU A 55 0.11 12.84 -9.76
CA GLU A 55 -1.33 12.65 -9.96
C GLU A 55 -1.85 11.43 -9.20
N VAL A 56 -1.09 10.33 -9.22
CA VAL A 56 -1.44 9.11 -8.48
C VAL A 56 -1.47 9.36 -6.98
N LEU A 57 -0.51 10.13 -6.43
CA LEU A 57 -0.45 10.45 -5.01
C LEU A 57 -1.60 11.35 -4.58
N ASN A 58 -1.96 12.35 -5.37
CA ASN A 58 -3.15 13.18 -5.10
C ASN A 58 -4.41 12.31 -5.04
N LYS A 59 -4.57 11.35 -5.98
CA LYS A 59 -5.72 10.45 -5.97
C LYS A 59 -5.73 9.51 -4.76
N LEU A 60 -4.56 9.01 -4.36
CA LEU A 60 -4.44 8.20 -3.14
C LEU A 60 -4.83 9.01 -1.90
N GLU A 61 -4.48 10.29 -1.84
CA GLU A 61 -4.86 11.18 -0.73
C GLU A 61 -6.38 11.26 -0.57
N GLU A 62 -7.11 11.40 -1.68
CA GLU A 62 -8.59 11.36 -1.69
C GLU A 62 -9.12 10.04 -1.11
N VAL A 63 -8.58 8.90 -1.56
CA VAL A 63 -8.99 7.56 -1.08
C VAL A 63 -8.71 7.34 0.41
N LEU A 64 -7.69 8.01 0.96
CA LEU A 64 -7.35 7.91 2.40
C LEU A 64 -8.15 8.88 3.27
N MET A 65 -8.75 9.92 2.68
CA MET A 65 -9.57 10.93 3.38
C MET A 65 -11.07 10.63 3.37
N GLU A 66 -11.52 9.63 2.61
CA GLU A 66 -12.87 9.04 2.66
C GLU A 66 -13.04 8.05 3.83
#